data_AF-A0A414CK78-F1
#
_entry.id   AF-A0A414CK78-F1
#
_cell.length_a   1.000
_cell.length_b   1.000
_cell.length_c   1.000
_cell.angle_alpha   90.00
_cell.angle_beta   90.00
_cell.angle_gamma   90.00
#
_symmetry.space_group_name_H-M   'P 1'
#
loop_
_entity.id
_entity.type
_entity.pdbx_description
1 polymer ?
#
loop_
_entity_poly.entity_id
_entity_poly.type
_entity_poly.pdbx_seq_one_letter_code
_entity_poly.pdbx_strand_id
1 'polypeptide(L)'
;MLCPHLPSADARHYKSRRKTFEARKRFHGKTAQHHSHDIRRPYQAQRKCHWPMAQHSLKWEDKTPEQKLGTVLRWFTGIGVFIVFLAVLFKDTLFGPRSVFTYILGNDWQHGLNIFALTASIMYACVALTVCAIAQSLLRMLSNVLGARGETICRLLSSLTKYGTLIAMLYWCLGVLGVDTATLLASAGIITLAVSFGAKDLITDILCGLFIIFEGEFRVGDVISVGGNTGTVMEIGVRTTKINDGNGNVLLLRNSSISNVTNMTKLNSYASIDITIPVGESLPYVEKVLKDELKSVHDRVPAIIEGPFYKGVVDLSSTAMTIRVVATCKETDRGSVMRSLRREVKLMLSRRDIAPYQLVFDHCDAVESAPKAATAEELAEADEFNEEQELASQDLGNEPLNQ
;
A
#
# COMPACT_ATOMS: atom_id res chain seq x y z
N MET A 1 -49.56 -16.07 -44.81
CA MET A 1 -48.42 -15.27 -44.29
C MET A 1 -48.08 -15.77 -42.88
N LEU A 2 -46.78 -15.87 -42.57
CA LEU A 2 -46.15 -15.94 -41.23
C LEU A 2 -46.69 -16.91 -40.14
N CYS A 3 -45.86 -17.94 -39.89
CA CYS A 3 -45.56 -18.66 -38.63
C CYS A 3 -46.67 -19.20 -37.69
N PRO A 4 -46.51 -20.48 -37.30
CA PRO A 4 -46.51 -20.85 -35.87
C PRO A 4 -45.25 -21.63 -35.44
N HIS A 5 -45.17 -21.94 -34.14
CA HIS A 5 -43.98 -22.41 -33.40
C HIS A 5 -43.47 -23.84 -33.71
N LEU A 6 -42.19 -24.03 -33.34
CA LEU A 6 -41.45 -25.27 -33.00
C LEU A 6 -42.28 -26.40 -32.33
N PRO A 7 -41.90 -27.71 -32.45
CA PRO A 7 -40.63 -28.20 -31.84
C PRO A 7 -39.88 -29.41 -32.44
N SER A 8 -38.64 -29.59 -31.93
CA SER A 8 -37.86 -30.83 -31.71
C SER A 8 -37.61 -31.86 -32.83
N ALA A 9 -36.32 -32.05 -33.21
CA ALA A 9 -35.70 -33.39 -33.40
C ALA A 9 -34.16 -33.37 -33.57
N ASP A 10 -33.48 -34.18 -32.76
CA ASP A 10 -32.33 -35.07 -33.04
C ASP A 10 -31.02 -34.65 -33.77
N ALA A 11 -29.95 -34.71 -32.98
CA ALA A 11 -28.91 -35.75 -33.08
C ALA A 11 -28.23 -36.01 -34.45
N ARG A 12 -27.59 -35.00 -35.05
CA ARG A 12 -26.67 -35.21 -36.19
C ARG A 12 -25.30 -34.51 -36.13
N HIS A 13 -24.79 -34.18 -34.93
CA HIS A 13 -23.55 -33.41 -34.77
C HIS A 13 -22.47 -33.96 -33.83
N TYR A 14 -22.41 -35.27 -33.60
CA TYR A 14 -21.36 -35.91 -32.76
C TYR A 14 -20.23 -36.63 -33.53
N LYS A 15 -20.32 -36.82 -34.87
CA LYS A 15 -19.47 -37.80 -35.59
C LYS A 15 -18.39 -37.27 -36.55
N SER A 16 -18.17 -35.96 -36.68
CA SER A 16 -17.18 -35.40 -37.65
C SER A 16 -15.80 -35.03 -37.07
N ARG A 17 -15.63 -34.84 -35.75
CA ARG A 17 -14.35 -34.36 -35.17
C ARG A 17 -13.31 -35.43 -34.81
N ARG A 18 -13.59 -36.72 -35.00
CA ARG A 18 -12.70 -37.81 -34.54
C ARG A 18 -11.76 -38.40 -35.61
N LYS A 19 -11.85 -38.00 -36.88
CA LYS A 19 -10.99 -38.50 -37.98
C LYS A 19 -9.77 -37.62 -38.32
N THR A 20 -9.67 -36.41 -37.77
CA THR A 20 -8.60 -35.45 -38.08
C THR A 20 -7.36 -35.53 -37.19
N PHE A 21 -7.34 -36.41 -36.17
CA PHE A 21 -6.22 -36.48 -35.21
C PHE A 21 -5.18 -37.59 -35.50
N GLU A 22 -5.53 -38.61 -36.30
CA GLU A 22 -4.62 -39.75 -36.58
C GLU A 22 -3.86 -39.64 -37.90
N ALA A 23 -4.27 -38.75 -38.81
CA ALA A 23 -3.65 -38.58 -40.13
C ALA A 23 -2.32 -37.80 -40.13
N ARG A 24 -1.91 -37.19 -39.00
CA ARG A 24 -0.72 -36.29 -38.93
C ARG A 24 0.55 -36.95 -38.37
N LYS A 25 0.58 -38.27 -38.23
CA LYS A 25 1.70 -39.04 -37.63
C LYS A 25 2.42 -40.02 -38.58
N ARG A 26 2.09 -40.01 -39.87
CA ARG A 26 2.79 -40.74 -40.94
C ARG A 26 2.92 -39.79 -42.14
N PHE A 27 4.05 -39.85 -42.87
CA PHE A 27 4.57 -38.80 -43.78
C PHE A 27 4.96 -37.52 -43.02
N HIS A 28 6.22 -37.04 -42.99
CA HIS A 28 7.38 -37.35 -43.83
C HIS A 28 8.65 -37.64 -43.01
N GLY A 29 9.40 -38.65 -43.46
CA GLY A 29 10.86 -38.71 -43.33
C GLY A 29 11.45 -39.12 -44.68
N LYS A 30 12.66 -38.65 -45.00
CA LYS A 30 13.38 -38.81 -46.30
C LYS A 30 12.73 -38.00 -47.46
N THR A 31 13.39 -37.34 -48.42
CA THR A 31 14.82 -37.02 -48.80
C THR A 31 14.75 -36.00 -49.97
N ALA A 32 15.72 -35.14 -50.34
CA ALA A 32 17.03 -34.70 -49.81
C ALA A 32 17.53 -33.39 -50.51
N GLN A 33 18.63 -32.80 -50.01
CA GLN A 33 19.69 -32.03 -50.73
C GLN A 33 19.35 -31.03 -51.88
N HIS A 34 19.56 -29.73 -51.66
CA HIS A 34 20.75 -28.99 -52.17
C HIS A 34 20.85 -27.53 -51.66
N HIS A 35 22.02 -26.89 -51.82
CA HIS A 35 22.38 -25.51 -51.48
C HIS A 35 22.28 -25.06 -50.00
N SER A 36 23.27 -25.47 -49.22
CA SER A 36 23.61 -24.88 -47.92
C SER A 36 24.42 -23.58 -48.05
N HIS A 37 23.78 -22.42 -47.91
CA HIS A 37 24.49 -21.21 -47.49
C HIS A 37 24.51 -21.17 -45.95
N ASP A 38 25.53 -21.81 -45.40
CA ASP A 38 25.74 -21.99 -43.97
C ASP A 38 26.35 -20.72 -43.35
N ILE A 39 25.51 -19.82 -42.82
CA ILE A 39 25.97 -18.71 -41.97
C ILE A 39 26.27 -19.26 -40.57
N ARG A 40 27.36 -20.02 -40.51
CA ARG A 40 28.00 -20.45 -39.27
C ARG A 40 28.65 -19.23 -38.60
N ARG A 41 27.95 -18.61 -37.63
CA ARG A 41 28.64 -17.94 -36.53
C ARG A 41 28.64 -18.89 -35.33
N PRO A 42 29.81 -19.40 -34.90
CA PRO A 42 29.86 -20.15 -33.65
C PRO A 42 29.56 -19.18 -32.51
N TYR A 43 28.44 -19.37 -31.81
CA TYR A 43 28.35 -18.83 -30.47
C TYR A 43 29.46 -19.52 -29.67
N GLN A 44 30.43 -18.73 -29.22
CA GLN A 44 31.71 -19.28 -28.79
C GLN A 44 31.51 -20.34 -27.72
N ALA A 45 32.39 -21.34 -27.75
CA ALA A 45 32.66 -22.13 -26.58
C ALA A 45 33.25 -21.21 -25.49
N GLN A 46 32.38 -20.51 -24.76
CA GLN A 46 32.62 -20.20 -23.37
C GLN A 46 32.77 -21.54 -22.67
N ARG A 47 33.99 -22.06 -22.70
CA ARG A 47 34.52 -22.86 -21.62
C ARG A 47 34.08 -22.13 -20.36
N LYS A 48 33.19 -22.75 -19.60
CA LYS A 48 33.07 -22.47 -18.19
C LYS A 48 34.41 -22.82 -17.57
N CYS A 49 35.36 -21.89 -17.63
CA CYS A 49 36.22 -21.58 -16.50
C CYS A 49 35.31 -21.07 -15.39
N HIS A 50 34.47 -21.97 -14.89
CA HIS A 50 33.81 -21.85 -13.62
C HIS A 50 34.94 -21.96 -12.61
N TRP A 51 35.64 -20.85 -12.40
CA TRP A 51 36.32 -20.62 -11.15
C TRP A 51 35.26 -20.80 -10.08
N PRO A 52 35.35 -21.85 -9.24
CA PRO A 52 34.45 -21.95 -8.12
C PRO A 52 34.93 -20.89 -7.12
N MET A 53 34.43 -19.66 -7.26
CA MET A 53 34.23 -18.77 -6.11
C MET A 53 33.06 -19.26 -5.24
N ALA A 54 32.82 -20.58 -5.21
CA ALA A 54 32.19 -21.23 -4.11
C ALA A 54 33.14 -21.06 -2.91
N GLN A 55 32.77 -20.15 -2.00
CA GLN A 55 33.39 -20.02 -0.68
C GLN A 55 33.00 -21.21 0.22
N HIS A 56 33.07 -22.43 -0.31
CA HIS A 56 33.12 -23.61 0.50
C HIS A 56 34.44 -23.55 1.27
N SER A 57 34.39 -23.59 2.60
CA SER A 57 35.58 -23.70 3.41
C SER A 57 36.25 -25.03 3.10
N LEU A 58 37.24 -25.00 2.20
CA LEU A 58 38.15 -26.12 1.96
C LEU A 58 38.63 -26.60 3.33
N LYS A 59 38.42 -27.89 3.61
CA LYS A 59 38.92 -28.51 4.83
C LYS A 59 40.42 -28.26 4.90
N TRP A 60 40.93 -28.09 6.11
CA TRP A 60 42.29 -27.62 6.34
C TRP A 60 43.33 -28.45 5.59
N GLU A 61 43.10 -29.76 5.44
CA GLU A 61 43.95 -30.70 4.72
C GLU A 61 44.11 -30.33 3.22
N ASP A 62 43.02 -29.99 2.52
CA ASP A 62 42.97 -29.78 1.06
C ASP A 62 43.58 -28.45 0.58
N LYS A 63 43.89 -27.51 1.48
CA LYS A 63 44.45 -26.20 1.10
C LYS A 63 45.92 -26.29 0.68
N THR A 64 46.29 -25.57 -0.37
CA THR A 64 47.71 -25.44 -0.78
C THR A 64 48.52 -24.70 0.31
N PRO A 65 49.85 -24.88 0.37
CA PRO A 65 50.69 -24.25 1.40
C PRO A 65 50.55 -22.73 1.46
N GLU A 66 50.45 -22.07 0.31
CA GLU A 66 50.23 -20.62 0.19
C GLU A 66 48.86 -20.18 0.74
N GLN A 67 47.81 -20.97 0.51
CA GLN A 67 46.48 -20.71 1.06
C GLN A 67 46.40 -20.98 2.57
N LYS A 68 47.16 -21.95 3.07
CA LYS A 68 47.34 -22.19 4.52
C LYS A 68 48.05 -20.99 5.15
N LEU A 69 49.18 -20.57 4.61
CA LEU A 69 49.93 -19.39 5.05
C LEU A 69 49.06 -18.11 5.02
N GLY A 70 48.35 -17.84 3.92
CA GLY A 70 47.46 -16.69 3.80
C GLY A 70 46.23 -16.74 4.73
N THR A 71 45.77 -17.93 5.13
CA THR A 71 44.73 -18.08 6.17
C THR A 71 45.32 -17.74 7.54
N VAL A 72 46.47 -18.33 7.89
CA VAL A 72 47.16 -18.13 9.18
C VAL A 72 47.58 -16.67 9.36
N LEU A 73 48.15 -16.04 8.34
CA LEU A 73 48.55 -14.64 8.36
C LEU A 73 47.35 -13.71 8.60
N ARG A 74 46.17 -14.03 8.05
CA ARG A 74 44.92 -13.28 8.32
C ARG A 74 44.42 -13.42 9.76
N TRP A 75 44.64 -14.58 10.38
CA TRP A 75 44.35 -14.75 11.81
C TRP A 75 45.34 -13.97 12.67
N PHE A 76 46.64 -14.03 12.38
CA PHE A 76 47.65 -13.25 13.11
C PHE A 76 47.47 -11.73 12.94
N THR A 77 47.14 -11.23 11.74
CA THR A 77 46.81 -9.80 11.58
C THR A 77 45.51 -9.45 12.28
N GLY A 78 44.46 -10.27 12.20
CA GLY A 78 43.22 -10.05 12.96
C GLY A 78 43.44 -9.95 14.47
N ILE A 79 44.23 -10.88 15.03
CA ILE A 79 44.63 -10.88 16.45
C ILE A 79 45.48 -9.65 16.78
N GLY A 80 46.46 -9.30 15.95
CA GLY A 80 47.31 -8.12 16.14
C GLY A 80 46.52 -6.81 16.15
N VAL A 81 45.57 -6.64 15.22
CA VAL A 81 44.71 -5.45 15.17
C VAL A 81 43.72 -5.44 16.35
N PHE A 82 43.26 -6.61 16.83
CA PHE A 82 42.45 -6.70 18.06
C PHE A 82 43.25 -6.36 19.33
N ILE A 83 44.53 -6.72 19.40
CA ILE A 83 45.43 -6.29 20.49
C ILE A 83 45.64 -4.78 20.46
N VAL A 84 45.84 -4.19 19.28
CA VAL A 84 45.91 -2.72 19.11
C VAL A 84 44.60 -2.05 19.54
N PHE A 85 43.44 -2.62 19.16
CA PHE A 85 42.13 -2.14 19.58
C PHE A 85 41.97 -2.14 21.11
N LEU A 86 42.36 -3.22 21.77
CA LEU A 86 42.30 -3.35 23.23
C LEU A 86 43.29 -2.40 23.93
N ALA A 87 44.50 -2.20 23.36
CA ALA A 87 45.48 -1.24 23.85
C ALA A 87 44.99 0.23 23.77
N VAL A 88 44.22 0.58 22.72
CA VAL A 88 43.61 1.91 22.59
C VAL A 88 42.42 2.08 23.56
N LEU A 89 41.56 1.06 23.70
CA LEU A 89 40.41 1.12 24.61
C LEU A 89 40.79 1.31 26.08
N PHE A 90 41.84 0.62 26.52
CA PHE A 90 42.33 0.68 27.90
C PHE A 90 43.58 1.58 28.04
N LYS A 91 43.71 2.62 27.21
CA LYS A 91 44.91 3.48 27.17
C LYS A 91 45.32 4.02 28.56
N ASP A 92 44.34 4.44 29.35
CA ASP A 92 44.54 5.07 30.67
C ASP A 92 44.76 4.05 31.79
N THR A 93 44.53 2.76 31.52
CA THR A 93 44.70 1.64 32.46
C THR A 93 45.97 0.82 32.18
N LEU A 94 46.40 0.74 30.91
CA LEU A 94 47.56 -0.04 30.47
C LEU A 94 48.84 0.79 30.37
N PHE A 95 48.74 2.10 30.15
CA PHE A 95 49.90 2.97 29.91
C PHE A 95 49.90 4.17 30.87
N GLY A 96 51.04 4.41 31.53
CA GLY A 96 51.17 5.52 32.47
C GLY A 96 51.18 6.89 31.79
N PRO A 97 50.89 8.00 32.52
CA PRO A 97 50.67 9.33 31.93
C PRO A 97 51.80 9.90 31.07
N ARG A 98 53.04 9.43 31.26
CA ARG A 98 54.24 9.85 30.51
C ARG A 98 54.61 8.94 29.35
N SER A 99 53.76 7.99 28.97
CA SER A 99 54.05 7.08 27.87
C SER A 99 53.91 7.77 26.51
N VAL A 100 54.70 7.32 25.53
CA VAL A 100 54.59 7.80 24.14
C VAL A 100 53.23 7.46 23.53
N PHE A 101 52.56 6.39 24.00
CA PHE A 101 51.21 6.00 23.55
C PHE A 101 50.10 6.87 24.13
N THR A 102 50.17 7.24 25.41
CA THR A 102 49.22 8.19 26.03
C THR A 102 49.43 9.60 25.47
N TYR A 103 50.66 9.96 25.09
CA TYR A 103 50.90 11.10 24.21
C TYR A 103 50.16 10.87 22.90
N ILE A 104 50.55 9.94 22.00
CA ILE A 104 49.94 9.68 20.65
C ILE A 104 48.41 9.44 20.63
N LEU A 105 47.72 9.30 21.76
CA LEU A 105 46.25 9.20 21.87
C LEU A 105 45.57 10.43 22.53
N GLY A 106 46.30 11.38 23.12
CA GLY A 106 45.77 12.59 23.79
C GLY A 106 45.38 13.75 22.86
N ASN A 107 45.85 13.70 21.61
CA ASN A 107 45.76 14.75 20.57
C ASN A 107 46.61 16.03 20.82
N ASP A 108 47.52 15.99 21.80
CA ASP A 108 48.40 17.09 22.22
C ASP A 108 49.66 17.34 21.34
N TRP A 109 49.59 17.08 20.03
CA TRP A 109 50.66 17.43 19.07
C TRP A 109 50.15 18.43 18.03
N GLN A 110 51.09 19.21 17.49
CA GLN A 110 50.84 20.06 16.35
C GLN A 110 50.35 19.22 15.16
N HIS A 111 49.15 19.52 14.68
CA HIS A 111 48.57 18.94 13.47
C HIS A 111 49.41 19.31 12.24
N GLY A 112 49.64 18.34 11.37
CA GLY A 112 50.59 18.46 10.26
C GLY A 112 51.19 17.11 9.87
N LEU A 113 52.14 17.13 8.92
CA LEU A 113 52.76 15.92 8.36
C LEU A 113 53.87 15.36 9.27
N ASN A 114 53.50 15.01 10.50
CA ASN A 114 54.40 14.52 11.55
C ASN A 114 54.36 12.99 11.68
N ILE A 115 55.45 12.38 12.16
CA ILE A 115 55.49 10.92 12.37
C ILE A 115 54.42 10.45 13.38
N PHE A 116 54.15 11.25 14.42
CA PHE A 116 53.08 11.01 15.39
C PHE A 116 51.67 11.07 14.79
N ALA A 117 51.44 12.00 13.86
CA ALA A 117 50.19 12.10 13.11
C ALA A 117 49.96 10.84 12.24
N LEU A 118 51.01 10.33 11.60
CA LEU A 118 50.94 9.12 10.78
C LEU A 118 50.73 7.85 11.63
N THR A 119 51.40 7.71 12.79
CA THR A 119 51.18 6.58 13.70
C THR A 119 49.79 6.61 14.36
N ALA A 120 49.31 7.78 14.77
CA ALA A 120 47.94 7.95 15.27
C ALA A 120 46.90 7.54 14.22
N SER A 121 47.02 8.04 12.99
CA SER A 121 46.09 7.70 11.89
C SER A 121 46.07 6.20 11.56
N ILE A 122 47.22 5.51 11.59
CA ILE A 122 47.28 4.04 11.42
C ILE A 122 46.59 3.32 12.60
N MET A 123 46.80 3.80 13.83
CA MET A 123 46.20 3.22 15.04
C MET A 123 44.67 3.36 15.04
N TYR A 124 44.15 4.55 14.73
CA TYR A 124 42.71 4.79 14.59
C TYR A 124 42.11 4.03 13.41
N ALA A 125 42.83 3.88 12.29
CA ALA A 125 42.39 3.04 11.17
C ALA A 125 42.27 1.56 11.59
N CYS A 126 43.23 1.04 12.34
CA CYS A 126 43.20 -0.31 12.92
C CYS A 126 41.97 -0.52 13.83
N VAL A 127 41.71 0.44 14.72
CA VAL A 127 40.52 0.48 15.60
C VAL A 127 39.22 0.51 14.79
N ALA A 128 39.07 1.44 13.85
CA ALA A 128 37.86 1.57 13.07
C ALA A 128 37.59 0.35 12.17
N LEU A 129 38.63 -0.25 11.60
CA LEU A 129 38.51 -1.49 10.82
C LEU A 129 38.13 -2.70 11.68
N THR A 130 38.60 -2.80 12.93
CA THR A 130 38.15 -3.86 13.86
C THR A 130 36.70 -3.66 14.29
N VAL A 131 36.30 -2.43 14.67
CA VAL A 131 34.89 -2.13 15.00
C VAL A 131 33.98 -2.43 13.80
N CYS A 132 34.38 -2.03 12.59
CA CYS A 132 33.63 -2.33 11.37
C CYS A 132 33.57 -3.84 11.08
N ALA A 133 34.68 -4.58 11.26
CA ALA A 133 34.70 -6.03 11.08
C ALA A 133 33.83 -6.77 12.10
N ILE A 134 33.79 -6.31 13.36
CA ILE A 134 32.92 -6.83 14.42
C ILE A 134 31.45 -6.54 14.07
N ALA A 135 31.11 -5.31 13.70
CA ALA A 135 29.75 -4.93 13.28
C ALA A 135 29.29 -5.74 12.06
N GLN A 136 30.16 -5.94 11.06
CA GLN A 136 29.89 -6.79 9.89
C GLN A 136 29.80 -8.27 10.25
N SER A 137 30.49 -8.75 11.28
CA SER A 137 30.36 -10.11 11.78
C SER A 137 29.00 -10.31 12.46
N LEU A 138 28.59 -9.35 13.29
CA LEU A 138 27.27 -9.34 13.94
C LEU A 138 26.13 -9.26 12.92
N LEU A 139 26.24 -8.40 11.90
CA LEU A 139 25.26 -8.31 10.81
C LEU A 139 25.15 -9.62 10.01
N ARG A 140 26.25 -10.36 9.83
CA ARG A 140 26.26 -11.68 9.16
C ARG A 140 25.73 -12.80 10.04
N MET A 141 25.94 -12.73 11.35
CA MET A 141 25.27 -13.62 12.32
C MET A 141 23.75 -13.40 12.25
N LEU A 142 23.30 -12.14 12.22
CA LEU A 142 21.90 -11.77 12.12
C LEU A 142 21.26 -12.23 10.79
N SER A 143 21.97 -12.09 9.65
CA SER A 143 21.43 -12.50 8.34
C SER A 143 21.07 -13.98 8.27
N ASN A 144 21.83 -14.83 8.96
CA ASN A 144 21.59 -16.28 9.00
C ASN A 144 20.27 -16.64 9.72
N VAL A 145 19.75 -15.73 10.55
CA VAL A 145 18.49 -15.90 11.30
C VAL A 145 17.27 -15.34 10.52
N LEU A 146 17.46 -14.26 9.75
CA LEU A 146 16.36 -13.55 9.06
C LEU A 146 15.99 -14.11 7.66
N GLY A 147 16.64 -15.20 7.22
CA GLY A 147 16.36 -15.87 5.94
C GLY A 147 16.65 -15.02 4.69
N ALA A 148 16.12 -15.45 3.53
CA ALA A 148 16.54 -14.94 2.21
C ALA A 148 16.32 -13.43 1.99
N ARG A 149 15.30 -12.82 2.62
CA ARG A 149 15.09 -11.36 2.58
C ARG A 149 16.08 -10.63 3.51
N GLY A 150 16.36 -11.20 4.69
CA GLY A 150 17.35 -10.69 5.63
C GLY A 150 18.75 -10.62 5.05
N GLU A 151 19.18 -11.63 4.29
CA GLU A 151 20.52 -11.64 3.70
C GLU A 151 20.77 -10.44 2.78
N THR A 152 19.81 -10.09 1.91
CA THR A 152 19.93 -8.92 1.03
C THR A 152 20.02 -7.62 1.84
N ILE A 153 19.18 -7.47 2.88
CA ILE A 153 19.19 -6.28 3.75
C ILE A 153 20.51 -6.16 4.51
N CYS A 154 21.01 -7.26 5.08
CA CYS A 154 22.28 -7.27 5.80
C CYS A 154 23.49 -7.01 4.89
N ARG A 155 23.46 -7.44 3.62
CA ARG A 155 24.47 -7.09 2.61
C ARG A 155 24.46 -5.58 2.29
N LEU A 156 23.27 -4.97 2.19
CA LEU A 156 23.13 -3.52 2.00
C LEU A 156 23.64 -2.74 3.23
N LEU A 157 23.22 -3.11 4.44
CA LEU A 157 23.71 -2.49 5.68
C LEU A 157 25.22 -2.65 5.84
N SER A 158 25.76 -3.86 5.63
CA SER A 158 27.20 -4.12 5.70
C SER A 158 28.01 -3.28 4.71
N SER A 159 27.44 -3.01 3.53
CA SER A 159 28.06 -2.12 2.54
C SER A 159 28.01 -0.68 3.01
N LEU A 160 26.86 -0.21 3.51
CA LEU A 160 26.69 1.15 4.05
C LEU A 160 27.64 1.42 5.22
N THR A 161 27.73 0.50 6.20
CA THR A 161 28.69 0.60 7.31
C THR A 161 30.12 0.65 6.80
N LYS A 162 30.50 -0.20 5.84
CA LYS A 162 31.86 -0.22 5.27
C LYS A 162 32.24 1.12 4.63
N TYR A 163 31.39 1.67 3.77
CA TYR A 163 31.66 2.95 3.10
C TYR A 163 31.60 4.12 4.08
N GLY A 164 30.66 4.11 5.03
CA GLY A 164 30.56 5.12 6.10
C GLY A 164 31.82 5.16 6.98
N THR A 165 32.30 4.01 7.46
CA THR A 165 33.56 3.94 8.23
C THR A 165 34.76 4.40 7.41
N LEU A 166 34.82 4.07 6.11
CA LEU A 166 35.91 4.52 5.23
C LEU A 166 35.94 6.05 5.07
N ILE A 167 34.78 6.68 4.87
CA ILE A 167 34.66 8.14 4.74
C ILE A 167 35.00 8.83 6.07
N ALA A 168 34.49 8.32 7.19
CA ALA A 168 34.81 8.85 8.52
C ALA A 168 36.31 8.76 8.83
N MET A 169 36.95 7.63 8.49
CA MET A 169 38.40 7.46 8.66
C MET A 169 39.22 8.37 7.76
N LEU A 170 38.79 8.60 6.52
CA LEU A 170 39.43 9.56 5.62
C LEU A 170 39.39 10.97 6.22
N TYR A 171 38.21 11.41 6.67
CA TYR A 171 38.02 12.71 7.30
C TYR A 171 38.88 12.90 8.56
N TRP A 172 38.94 11.89 9.44
CA TRP A 172 39.81 11.90 10.62
C TRP A 172 41.28 12.02 10.26
N CYS A 173 41.75 11.24 9.29
CA CYS A 173 43.15 11.27 8.83
C CYS A 173 43.52 12.65 8.27
N LEU A 174 42.65 13.28 7.48
CA LEU A 174 42.87 14.63 6.95
C LEU A 174 42.99 15.69 8.06
N GLY A 175 42.17 15.61 9.12
CA GLY A 175 42.28 16.52 10.25
C GLY A 175 43.58 16.38 11.04
N VAL A 176 44.01 15.14 11.29
CA VAL A 176 45.30 14.85 11.95
C VAL A 176 46.50 15.33 11.12
N LEU A 177 46.37 15.31 9.79
CA LEU A 177 47.35 15.88 8.84
C LEU A 177 47.34 17.42 8.75
N GLY A 178 46.44 18.11 9.48
CA GLY A 178 46.36 19.58 9.50
C GLY A 178 45.55 20.20 8.36
N VAL A 179 44.76 19.42 7.62
CA VAL A 179 43.77 19.97 6.68
C VAL A 179 42.61 20.55 7.46
N ASP A 180 42.11 21.73 7.07
CA ASP A 180 40.87 22.25 7.66
C ASP A 180 39.68 21.38 7.27
N THR A 181 39.30 20.51 8.20
CA THR A 181 38.16 19.62 8.02
C THR A 181 36.83 20.37 8.06
N ALA A 182 36.74 21.56 8.66
CA ALA A 182 35.50 22.33 8.69
C ALA A 182 35.07 22.79 7.29
N THR A 183 36.01 23.27 6.46
CA THR A 183 35.75 23.59 5.04
C THR A 183 35.33 22.35 4.24
N LEU A 184 35.94 21.19 4.49
CA LEU A 184 35.53 19.94 3.84
C LEU A 184 34.14 19.48 4.29
N LEU A 185 33.78 19.65 5.56
CA LEU A 185 32.46 19.32 6.08
C LEU A 185 31.38 20.26 5.54
N ALA A 186 31.69 21.55 5.40
CA ALA A 186 30.79 22.54 4.80
C ALA A 186 30.42 22.16 3.36
N SER A 187 31.41 21.76 2.54
CA SER A 187 31.15 21.29 1.17
C SER A 187 30.42 19.93 1.13
N ALA A 188 30.79 18.97 1.99
CA ALA A 188 30.09 17.70 2.13
C ALA A 188 28.63 17.86 2.63
N GLY A 189 28.33 18.95 3.33
CA GLY A 189 26.98 19.30 3.78
C GLY A 189 25.98 19.42 2.63
N ILE A 190 26.36 19.98 1.49
CA ILE A 190 25.48 20.13 0.32
C ILE A 190 25.07 18.76 -0.24
N ILE A 191 26.03 17.83 -0.34
CA ILE A 191 25.78 16.44 -0.77
C ILE A 191 24.87 15.74 0.24
N THR A 192 25.12 15.96 1.54
CA THR A 192 24.33 15.39 2.64
C THR A 192 22.87 15.88 2.59
N LEU A 193 22.64 17.17 2.32
CA LEU A 193 21.30 17.73 2.12
C LEU A 193 20.57 17.09 0.93
N ALA A 194 21.24 16.91 -0.22
CA ALA A 194 20.65 16.27 -1.39
C ALA A 194 20.22 14.82 -1.10
N VAL A 195 21.04 14.04 -0.40
CA VAL A 195 20.69 12.68 0.05
C VAL A 195 19.54 12.70 1.04
N SER A 196 19.50 13.69 1.93
CA SER A 196 18.45 13.84 2.96
C SER A 196 17.08 14.14 2.34
N PHE A 197 17.02 15.01 1.33
CA PHE A 197 15.79 15.25 0.57
C PHE A 197 15.33 14.02 -0.22
N GLY A 198 16.26 13.25 -0.81
CA GLY A 198 15.93 11.98 -1.47
C GLY A 198 15.41 10.89 -0.52
N ALA A 199 15.80 10.92 0.76
CA ALA A 199 15.36 9.98 1.79
C ALA A 199 14.10 10.44 2.57
N LYS A 200 13.67 11.70 2.42
CA LYS A 200 12.61 12.34 3.22
C LYS A 200 11.34 11.47 3.32
N ASP A 201 10.76 11.10 2.19
CA ASP A 201 9.53 10.30 2.11
C ASP A 201 9.63 8.96 2.85
N LEU A 202 10.80 8.31 2.81
CA LEU A 202 11.03 7.04 3.51
C LEU A 202 11.05 7.25 5.03
N ILE A 203 11.67 8.33 5.51
CA ILE A 203 11.71 8.65 6.94
C ILE A 203 10.30 9.01 7.44
N THR A 204 9.55 9.81 6.67
CA THR A 204 8.15 10.13 6.99
C THR A 204 7.27 8.87 7.01
N ASP A 205 7.40 7.97 6.04
CA ASP A 205 6.69 6.68 6.03
C ASP A 205 6.97 5.84 7.29
N ILE A 206 8.23 5.79 7.75
CA ILE A 206 8.63 5.03 8.95
C ILE A 206 8.04 5.66 10.22
N LEU A 207 8.12 6.99 10.36
CA LEU A 207 7.58 7.69 11.53
C LEU A 207 6.05 7.57 11.60
N CYS A 208 5.34 7.81 10.48
CA CYS A 208 3.89 7.62 10.42
C CYS A 208 3.49 6.17 10.73
N GLY A 209 4.26 5.18 10.23
CA GLY A 209 4.04 3.77 10.56
C GLY A 209 4.20 3.45 12.05
N LEU A 210 5.19 4.06 12.71
CA LEU A 210 5.40 3.93 14.14
C LEU A 210 4.26 4.57 14.95
N PHE A 211 3.81 5.78 14.57
CA PHE A 211 2.69 6.46 15.23
C PHE A 211 1.37 5.67 15.09
N ILE A 212 1.05 5.14 13.90
CA ILE A 212 -0.12 4.26 13.69
C ILE A 212 -0.13 3.09 14.67
N ILE A 213 1.02 2.45 14.91
CA ILE A 213 1.16 1.32 15.84
C ILE A 213 1.11 1.77 17.30
N PHE A 214 1.72 2.91 17.63
CA PHE A 214 1.84 3.42 19.00
C PHE A 214 0.54 4.04 19.54
N GLU A 215 -0.12 4.87 18.73
CA GLU A 215 -1.41 5.49 19.05
C GLU A 215 -2.55 4.47 18.89
N GLY A 216 -2.41 3.53 17.95
CA GLY A 216 -3.32 2.40 17.78
C GLY A 216 -4.69 2.81 17.24
N GLU A 217 -4.76 3.88 16.43
CA GLU A 217 -6.00 4.42 15.87
C GLU A 217 -6.82 3.41 15.05
N PHE A 218 -6.13 2.48 14.41
CA PHE A 218 -6.70 1.30 13.79
C PHE A 218 -5.73 0.12 13.91
N ARG A 219 -6.28 -1.10 13.88
CA ARG A 219 -5.55 -2.35 14.08
C ARG A 219 -5.69 -3.28 12.88
N VAL A 220 -4.83 -4.30 12.82
CA VAL A 220 -5.00 -5.40 11.86
C VAL A 220 -6.34 -6.09 12.14
N GLY A 221 -7.18 -6.20 11.11
CA GLY A 221 -8.56 -6.67 11.20
C GLY A 221 -9.63 -5.57 11.18
N ASP A 222 -9.28 -4.30 11.43
CA ASP A 222 -10.25 -3.20 11.36
C ASP A 222 -10.62 -2.87 9.90
N VAL A 223 -11.86 -2.49 9.66
CA VAL A 223 -12.32 -1.86 8.41
C VAL A 223 -12.08 -0.36 8.51
N ILE A 224 -11.26 0.18 7.60
CA ILE A 224 -10.93 1.60 7.52
C ILE A 224 -11.26 2.18 6.14
N SER A 225 -11.55 3.47 6.09
CA SER A 225 -11.64 4.26 4.87
C SER A 225 -10.56 5.35 4.85
N VAL A 226 -9.79 5.42 3.77
CA VAL A 226 -8.63 6.32 3.59
C VAL A 226 -8.57 6.80 2.15
N GLY A 227 -8.68 8.12 1.94
CA GLY A 227 -8.56 8.73 0.61
C GLY A 227 -9.53 8.19 -0.44
N GLY A 228 -10.73 7.79 -0.02
CA GLY A 228 -11.76 7.19 -0.89
C GLY A 228 -11.68 5.66 -1.03
N ASN A 229 -10.56 5.03 -0.64
CA ASN A 229 -10.44 3.57 -0.63
C ASN A 229 -10.94 3.04 0.72
N THR A 230 -11.73 1.97 0.72
CA THR A 230 -12.28 1.36 1.95
C THR A 230 -11.95 -0.12 1.98
N GLY A 231 -11.43 -0.61 3.11
CA GLY A 231 -11.03 -2.02 3.19
C GLY A 231 -10.59 -2.47 4.58
N THR A 232 -10.43 -3.78 4.73
CA THR A 232 -9.95 -4.40 5.97
C THR A 232 -8.42 -4.37 6.04
N VAL A 233 -7.86 -3.90 7.15
CA VAL A 233 -6.40 -3.84 7.35
C VAL A 233 -5.84 -5.26 7.50
N MET A 234 -4.97 -5.66 6.56
CA MET A 234 -4.34 -6.98 6.51
C MET A 234 -3.01 -7.02 7.26
N GLU A 235 -2.20 -5.97 7.13
CA GLU A 235 -0.84 -5.89 7.67
C GLU A 235 -0.42 -4.43 7.78
N ILE A 236 0.09 -4.02 8.94
CA ILE A 236 0.72 -2.72 9.15
C ILE A 236 2.23 -2.95 9.11
N GLY A 237 2.85 -2.64 7.98
CA GLY A 237 4.29 -2.72 7.78
C GLY A 237 4.99 -1.41 8.16
N VAL A 238 6.32 -1.49 8.37
CA VAL A 238 7.14 -0.34 8.79
C VAL A 238 7.00 0.87 7.86
N ARG A 239 6.89 0.64 6.54
CA ARG A 239 6.75 1.71 5.53
C ARG A 239 5.33 1.82 4.94
N THR A 240 4.63 0.70 4.85
CA THR A 240 3.36 0.60 4.12
C THR A 240 2.34 -0.25 4.86
N THR A 241 1.08 0.18 4.78
CA THR A 241 -0.08 -0.55 5.29
C THR A 241 -0.81 -1.22 4.12
N LYS A 242 -1.22 -2.47 4.30
CA LYS A 242 -1.98 -3.24 3.32
C LYS A 242 -3.44 -3.32 3.73
N ILE A 243 -4.35 -2.95 2.84
CA ILE A 243 -5.80 -3.11 3.04
C ILE A 243 -6.39 -4.02 1.94
N ASN A 244 -7.39 -4.80 2.29
CA ASN A 244 -8.17 -5.61 1.35
C ASN A 244 -9.50 -4.89 1.05
N ASP A 245 -9.72 -4.57 -0.22
CA ASP A 245 -10.90 -3.85 -0.75
C ASP A 245 -12.20 -4.71 -0.72
N GLY A 246 -12.13 -5.94 -0.18
CA GLY A 246 -13.26 -6.88 -0.16
C GLY A 246 -13.49 -7.59 -1.50
N ASN A 247 -13.10 -6.97 -2.61
CA ASN A 247 -13.10 -7.53 -3.97
C ASN A 247 -11.95 -8.53 -4.25
N GLY A 248 -11.17 -8.90 -3.23
CA GLY A 248 -9.97 -9.75 -3.35
C GLY A 248 -8.70 -9.02 -3.75
N ASN A 249 -8.76 -7.69 -3.92
CA ASN A 249 -7.62 -6.83 -4.22
C ASN A 249 -6.92 -6.39 -2.93
N VAL A 250 -5.58 -6.41 -2.92
CA VAL A 250 -4.77 -5.86 -1.82
C VAL A 250 -4.17 -4.52 -2.25
N LEU A 251 -4.66 -3.43 -1.65
CA LEU A 251 -4.14 -2.09 -1.85
C LEU A 251 -2.96 -1.85 -0.89
N LEU A 252 -1.88 -1.27 -1.43
CA LEU A 252 -0.66 -0.90 -0.71
C LEU A 252 -0.63 0.61 -0.51
N LEU A 253 -0.83 1.08 0.71
CA LEU A 253 -0.79 2.49 1.08
C LEU A 253 0.58 2.82 1.70
N ARG A 254 1.18 3.96 1.31
CA ARG A 254 2.33 4.53 2.01
C ARG A 254 1.87 5.10 3.35
N ASN A 255 2.56 4.81 4.45
CA ASN A 255 2.12 5.28 5.76
C ASN A 255 2.07 6.82 5.84
N SER A 256 2.94 7.54 5.12
CA SER A 256 2.87 9.01 5.00
C SER A 256 1.67 9.55 4.20
N SER A 257 1.04 8.71 3.37
CA SER A 257 -0.16 9.08 2.59
C SER A 257 -1.47 8.77 3.30
N ILE A 258 -1.40 8.19 4.51
CA ILE A 258 -2.57 7.87 5.33
C ILE A 258 -2.93 9.12 6.13
N SER A 259 -3.75 9.99 5.53
CA SER A 259 -4.40 11.12 6.20
C SER A 259 -5.91 10.89 6.30
N ASN A 260 -6.53 11.51 7.30
CA ASN A 260 -7.98 11.50 7.55
C ASN A 260 -8.61 10.09 7.51
N VAL A 261 -8.12 9.19 8.38
CA VAL A 261 -8.62 7.81 8.48
C VAL A 261 -9.96 7.77 9.18
N THR A 262 -10.96 7.17 8.54
CA THR A 262 -12.22 6.80 9.19
C THR A 262 -12.16 5.33 9.59
N ASN A 263 -12.00 5.04 10.89
CA ASN A 263 -12.12 3.67 11.42
C ASN A 263 -13.60 3.31 11.58
N MET A 264 -14.10 2.40 10.76
CA MET A 264 -15.50 1.98 10.75
C MET A 264 -15.82 0.84 11.73
N THR A 265 -14.81 0.26 12.38
CA THR A 265 -14.95 -0.91 13.28
C THR A 265 -14.88 -0.53 14.77
N LYS A 266 -14.35 0.65 15.09
CA LYS A 266 -14.19 1.16 16.47
C LYS A 266 -15.51 1.37 17.22
N LEU A 267 -16.61 1.57 16.49
CA LEU A 267 -17.99 1.63 16.99
C LEU A 267 -18.89 0.71 16.16
N ASN A 268 -20.10 0.43 16.64
CA ASN A 268 -21.10 -0.28 15.84
C ASN A 268 -21.54 0.58 14.64
N SER A 269 -21.77 -0.07 13.51
CA SER A 269 -22.17 0.57 12.26
C SER A 269 -23.69 0.54 12.05
N TYR A 270 -24.17 1.54 11.33
CA TYR A 270 -25.57 1.63 10.91
C TYR A 270 -25.76 1.01 9.52
N ALA A 271 -26.56 -0.06 9.45
CA ALA A 271 -27.11 -0.60 8.22
C ALA A 271 -28.43 0.11 7.88
N SER A 272 -28.36 1.14 7.04
CA SER A 272 -29.54 1.80 6.48
C SER A 272 -30.01 1.10 5.19
N ILE A 273 -31.32 1.02 5.01
CA ILE A 273 -31.96 0.68 3.74
C ILE A 273 -33.03 1.73 3.43
N ASP A 274 -33.09 2.09 2.14
CA ASP A 274 -34.05 3.05 1.60
C ASP A 274 -35.06 2.27 0.75
N ILE A 275 -36.34 2.57 0.96
CA ILE A 275 -37.50 1.81 0.48
C ILE A 275 -38.43 2.81 -0.22
N THR A 276 -38.47 2.75 -1.54
CA THR A 276 -39.31 3.64 -2.35
C THR A 276 -40.71 3.03 -2.52
N ILE A 277 -41.74 3.82 -2.24
CA ILE A 277 -43.16 3.44 -2.26
C ILE A 277 -43.95 4.55 -3.00
N PRO A 278 -44.95 4.25 -3.85
CA PRO A 278 -45.75 5.27 -4.53
C PRO A 278 -46.45 6.24 -3.57
N VAL A 279 -46.63 7.51 -3.96
CA VAL A 279 -47.33 8.52 -3.13
C VAL A 279 -48.80 8.18 -2.92
N GLY A 280 -49.41 7.36 -3.79
CA GLY A 280 -50.79 6.89 -3.63
C GLY A 280 -50.99 5.90 -2.46
N GLU A 281 -49.91 5.35 -1.89
CA GLU A 281 -49.98 4.47 -0.73
C GLU A 281 -50.14 5.26 0.57
N SER A 282 -51.11 4.88 1.41
CA SER A 282 -51.39 5.63 2.63
C SER A 282 -50.28 5.47 3.68
N LEU A 283 -49.51 6.55 3.92
CA LEU A 283 -48.40 6.56 4.88
C LEU A 283 -48.79 6.01 6.28
N PRO A 284 -49.93 6.37 6.89
CA PRO A 284 -50.30 5.83 8.21
C PRO A 284 -50.50 4.30 8.22
N TYR A 285 -50.90 3.70 7.09
CA TYR A 285 -51.00 2.24 6.97
C TYR A 285 -49.61 1.61 6.88
N VAL A 286 -48.72 2.18 6.06
CA VAL A 286 -47.32 1.72 5.93
C VAL A 286 -46.59 1.80 7.27
N GLU A 287 -46.74 2.90 8.02
CA GLU A 287 -46.14 3.08 9.34
C GLU A 287 -46.67 2.07 10.37
N LYS A 288 -47.97 1.78 10.35
CA LYS A 288 -48.57 0.74 11.19
C LYS A 288 -48.00 -0.65 10.86
N VAL A 289 -47.92 -1.00 9.58
CA VAL A 289 -47.35 -2.27 9.12
C VAL A 289 -45.88 -2.39 9.52
N LEU A 290 -45.08 -1.33 9.36
CA LEU A 290 -43.69 -1.30 9.82
C LEU A 290 -43.59 -1.49 11.34
N LYS A 291 -44.41 -0.81 12.13
CA LYS A 291 -44.42 -0.90 13.60
C LYS A 291 -44.70 -2.32 14.11
N ASP A 292 -45.61 -3.03 13.44
CA ASP A 292 -46.01 -4.40 13.81
C ASP A 292 -44.96 -5.43 13.34
N GLU A 293 -44.46 -5.32 12.10
CA GLU A 293 -43.61 -6.34 11.47
C GLU A 293 -42.11 -6.19 11.80
N LEU A 294 -41.57 -4.97 11.97
CA LEU A 294 -40.12 -4.75 12.14
C LEU A 294 -39.54 -5.46 13.37
N LYS A 295 -40.34 -5.64 14.43
CA LYS A 295 -39.93 -6.44 15.61
C LYS A 295 -39.58 -7.87 15.22
N SER A 296 -40.43 -8.49 14.40
CA SER A 296 -40.21 -9.86 13.94
C SER A 296 -39.03 -10.00 12.98
N VAL A 297 -38.59 -8.90 12.35
CA VAL A 297 -37.39 -8.87 11.48
C VAL A 297 -36.11 -8.97 12.31
N HIS A 298 -36.08 -8.40 13.52
CA HIS A 298 -34.95 -8.54 14.45
C HIS A 298 -34.67 -10.02 14.74
N ASP A 299 -35.70 -10.77 15.17
CA ASP A 299 -35.60 -12.20 15.51
C ASP A 299 -35.13 -13.08 14.34
N ARG A 300 -35.38 -12.66 13.09
CA ARG A 300 -34.99 -13.39 11.87
C ARG A 300 -33.58 -13.05 11.38
N VAL A 301 -32.95 -11.97 11.85
CA VAL A 301 -31.64 -11.50 11.39
C VAL A 301 -30.68 -11.34 12.57
N PRO A 302 -30.03 -12.44 13.03
CA PRO A 302 -29.23 -12.44 14.27
C PRO A 302 -27.95 -11.60 14.24
N ALA A 303 -27.61 -10.99 13.10
CA ALA A 303 -26.51 -10.03 12.97
C ALA A 303 -26.91 -8.58 13.31
N ILE A 304 -28.20 -8.33 13.60
CA ILE A 304 -28.68 -7.05 14.12
C ILE A 304 -28.43 -7.01 15.63
N ILE A 305 -27.73 -5.97 16.09
CA ILE A 305 -27.51 -5.67 17.51
C ILE A 305 -28.69 -4.87 18.06
N GLU A 306 -29.19 -3.90 17.29
CA GLU A 306 -30.24 -2.98 17.71
C GLU A 306 -31.11 -2.55 16.51
N GLY A 307 -32.39 -2.27 16.73
CA GLY A 307 -33.37 -2.05 15.67
C GLY A 307 -33.87 -3.38 15.05
N PRO A 308 -34.47 -3.36 13.84
CA PRO A 308 -34.53 -2.24 12.91
C PRO A 308 -35.53 -1.14 13.30
N PHE A 309 -35.13 0.12 13.13
CA PHE A 309 -35.90 1.32 13.41
C PHE A 309 -36.34 2.03 12.12
N TYR A 310 -37.59 2.45 12.06
CA TYR A 310 -38.07 3.40 11.04
C TYR A 310 -37.56 4.81 11.37
N LYS A 311 -37.00 5.50 10.36
CA LYS A 311 -36.43 6.86 10.48
C LYS A 311 -37.30 7.97 9.89
N GLY A 312 -38.47 7.64 9.34
CA GLY A 312 -39.33 8.58 8.61
C GLY A 312 -39.19 8.46 7.08
N VAL A 313 -39.92 9.34 6.39
CA VAL A 313 -39.71 9.65 4.98
C VAL A 313 -38.45 10.52 4.86
N VAL A 314 -37.54 10.15 3.96
CA VAL A 314 -36.26 10.83 3.71
C VAL A 314 -36.30 11.69 2.45
N ASP A 315 -37.07 11.26 1.46
CA ASP A 315 -37.22 11.94 0.17
C ASP A 315 -38.66 11.78 -0.34
N LEU A 316 -39.16 12.78 -1.05
CA LEU A 316 -40.52 12.84 -1.57
C LEU A 316 -40.49 13.41 -3.00
N SER A 317 -40.83 12.55 -3.95
CA SER A 317 -40.99 12.88 -5.37
C SER A 317 -42.47 12.96 -5.74
N SER A 318 -42.80 13.45 -6.93
CA SER A 318 -44.17 13.53 -7.45
C SER A 318 -44.86 12.17 -7.60
N THR A 319 -44.09 11.09 -7.76
CA THR A 319 -44.61 9.73 -7.98
C THR A 319 -44.33 8.76 -6.84
N ALA A 320 -43.31 9.00 -6.01
CA ALA A 320 -42.94 8.11 -4.91
C ALA A 320 -42.36 8.84 -3.69
N MET A 321 -42.60 8.29 -2.51
CA MET A 321 -41.93 8.62 -1.25
C MET A 321 -40.88 7.56 -0.91
N THR A 322 -39.74 7.97 -0.35
CA THR A 322 -38.68 7.06 0.09
C THR A 322 -38.59 7.02 1.61
N ILE A 323 -38.88 5.86 2.18
CA ILE A 323 -38.82 5.57 3.62
C ILE A 323 -37.47 4.95 3.97
N ARG A 324 -36.86 5.38 5.08
CA ARG A 324 -35.61 4.80 5.59
C ARG A 324 -35.83 3.93 6.82
N VAL A 325 -35.22 2.74 6.80
CA VAL A 325 -35.13 1.83 7.96
C VAL A 325 -33.66 1.61 8.28
N VAL A 326 -33.29 1.66 9.56
CA VAL A 326 -31.90 1.56 10.04
C VAL A 326 -31.77 0.53 11.14
N ALA A 327 -30.78 -0.33 11.06
CA ALA A 327 -30.39 -1.25 12.13
C ALA A 327 -28.93 -1.04 12.53
N THR A 328 -28.60 -1.27 13.80
CA THR A 328 -27.23 -1.25 14.32
C THR A 328 -26.63 -2.65 14.20
N CYS A 329 -25.41 -2.76 13.68
CA CYS A 329 -24.70 -4.03 13.45
C CYS A 329 -23.17 -3.83 13.50
N LYS A 330 -22.39 -4.90 13.33
CA LYS A 330 -20.93 -4.80 13.12
C LYS A 330 -20.64 -4.41 11.67
N GLU A 331 -19.58 -3.64 11.41
CA GLU A 331 -19.22 -3.25 10.03
C GLU A 331 -19.02 -4.46 9.11
N THR A 332 -18.36 -5.51 9.61
CA THR A 332 -18.14 -6.77 8.89
C THR A 332 -19.45 -7.38 8.36
N ASP A 333 -20.52 -7.27 9.14
CA ASP A 333 -21.84 -7.83 8.82
C ASP A 333 -22.77 -6.83 8.11
N ARG A 334 -22.41 -5.53 8.04
CA ARG A 334 -23.28 -4.46 7.53
C ARG A 334 -23.85 -4.77 6.15
N GLY A 335 -23.01 -5.25 5.23
CA GLY A 335 -23.45 -5.66 3.90
C GLY A 335 -24.37 -6.89 3.90
N SER A 336 -24.26 -7.78 4.88
CA SER A 336 -25.17 -8.93 5.05
C SER A 336 -26.52 -8.46 5.61
N VAL A 337 -26.50 -7.67 6.69
CA VAL A 337 -27.68 -7.08 7.31
C VAL A 337 -28.48 -6.23 6.31
N MET A 338 -27.83 -5.36 5.53
CA MET A 338 -28.49 -4.56 4.49
C MET A 338 -29.16 -5.40 3.38
N ARG A 339 -28.66 -6.61 3.09
CA ARG A 339 -29.29 -7.53 2.11
C ARG A 339 -30.47 -8.27 2.74
N SER A 340 -30.31 -8.74 3.97
CA SER A 340 -31.36 -9.40 4.75
C SER A 340 -32.53 -8.47 5.03
N LEU A 341 -32.28 -7.22 5.46
CA LEU A 341 -33.32 -6.20 5.66
C LEU A 341 -34.10 -5.91 4.36
N ARG A 342 -33.42 -5.72 3.23
CA ARG A 342 -34.10 -5.52 1.93
C ARG A 342 -34.99 -6.70 1.55
N ARG A 343 -34.53 -7.93 1.78
CA ARG A 343 -35.32 -9.15 1.54
C ARG A 343 -36.54 -9.20 2.45
N GLU A 344 -36.36 -9.01 3.76
CA GLU A 344 -37.43 -9.09 4.75
C GLU A 344 -38.50 -8.00 4.54
N VAL A 345 -38.08 -6.76 4.28
CA VAL A 345 -39.01 -5.68 3.93
C VAL A 345 -39.76 -5.99 2.63
N LYS A 346 -39.08 -6.47 1.57
CA LYS A 346 -39.76 -6.83 0.32
C LYS A 346 -40.78 -7.96 0.52
N LEU A 347 -40.49 -8.96 1.36
CA LEU A 347 -41.44 -10.02 1.71
C LEU A 347 -42.62 -9.49 2.54
N MET A 348 -42.36 -8.58 3.47
CA MET A 348 -43.40 -7.94 4.29
C MET A 348 -44.37 -7.09 3.43
N LEU A 349 -43.84 -6.21 2.57
CA LEU A 349 -44.65 -5.37 1.69
C LEU A 349 -45.53 -6.23 0.75
N SER A 350 -44.95 -7.27 0.14
CA SER A 350 -45.70 -8.17 -0.75
C SER A 350 -46.67 -9.13 -0.05
N ARG A 351 -46.63 -9.28 1.28
CA ARG A 351 -47.71 -9.96 2.05
C ARG A 351 -48.88 -9.04 2.38
N ARG A 352 -48.65 -7.73 2.37
CA ARG A 352 -49.60 -6.68 2.77
C ARG A 352 -50.19 -5.93 1.57
N ASP A 353 -49.87 -6.40 0.36
CA ASP A 353 -50.22 -5.86 -0.95
C ASP A 353 -49.82 -4.40 -1.18
N ILE A 354 -48.71 -3.96 -0.57
CA ILE A 354 -48.15 -2.61 -0.75
C ILE A 354 -47.24 -2.64 -1.97
N ALA A 355 -47.54 -1.83 -2.98
CA ALA A 355 -46.84 -1.84 -4.27
C ALA A 355 -45.45 -1.18 -4.18
N PRO A 356 -44.34 -1.88 -4.50
CA PRO A 356 -42.99 -1.29 -4.52
C PRO A 356 -42.54 -0.88 -5.93
N TYR A 357 -43.49 -0.57 -6.83
CA TYR A 357 -43.25 -0.14 -8.21
C TYR A 357 -44.06 1.11 -8.49
N GLN A 358 -43.55 1.99 -9.36
CA GLN A 358 -44.32 3.15 -9.83
C GLN A 358 -45.59 2.68 -10.53
N LEU A 359 -46.74 3.19 -10.07
CA LEU A 359 -48.00 3.06 -10.79
C LEU A 359 -47.93 4.01 -11.98
N VAL A 360 -47.80 3.45 -13.19
CA VAL A 360 -48.06 4.19 -14.42
C VAL A 360 -49.58 4.25 -14.57
N PHE A 361 -50.15 5.43 -14.32
CA PHE A 361 -51.53 5.70 -14.67
C PHE A 361 -51.58 5.94 -16.18
N ASP A 362 -52.04 4.95 -16.94
CA ASP A 362 -52.42 5.18 -18.32
C ASP A 362 -53.61 6.15 -18.31
N HIS A 363 -53.42 7.37 -18.83
CA HIS A 363 -54.52 8.27 -19.11
C HIS A 363 -55.25 7.74 -20.35
N CYS A 364 -56.16 6.78 -20.15
CA CYS A 364 -56.99 6.24 -21.22
C CYS A 364 -57.84 7.34 -21.86
N ASP A 365 -57.35 7.92 -22.95
CA ASP A 365 -57.99 8.82 -23.92
C ASP A 365 -59.32 9.49 -23.50
N ALA A 366 -59.31 10.19 -22.36
CA ALA A 366 -60.26 11.25 -22.11
C ALA A 366 -59.81 12.42 -22.98
N VAL A 367 -60.33 12.49 -24.21
CA VAL A 367 -59.97 13.44 -25.28
C VAL A 367 -59.51 14.77 -24.70
N GLU A 368 -58.19 14.99 -24.64
CA GLU A 368 -57.64 16.24 -24.15
C GLU A 368 -58.11 17.34 -25.10
N SER A 369 -58.96 18.24 -24.59
CA SER A 369 -59.12 19.54 -25.22
C SER A 369 -57.73 20.15 -25.29
N ALA A 370 -57.26 20.47 -26.51
CA ALA A 370 -55.92 21.01 -26.73
C ALA A 370 -55.59 22.09 -25.69
N PRO A 371 -54.37 22.09 -25.12
CA PRO A 371 -54.00 23.02 -24.06
C PRO A 371 -54.37 24.44 -24.51
N LYS A 372 -55.12 25.15 -23.68
CA LYS A 372 -55.63 26.49 -24.02
C LYS A 372 -54.44 27.36 -24.43
N ALA A 373 -54.42 27.76 -25.70
CA ALA A 373 -53.50 28.78 -26.15
C ALA A 373 -53.83 30.07 -25.38
N ALA A 374 -52.81 30.68 -24.76
CA ALA A 374 -52.98 31.96 -24.09
C ALA A 374 -53.54 32.97 -25.09
N THR A 375 -54.54 33.74 -24.65
CA THR A 375 -55.02 34.90 -25.41
C THR A 375 -53.94 35.97 -25.48
N ALA A 376 -54.03 36.89 -26.44
CA ALA A 376 -53.05 37.98 -26.56
C ALA A 376 -53.05 38.91 -25.34
N GLU A 377 -54.16 38.97 -24.58
CA GLU A 377 -54.27 39.70 -23.31
C GLU A 377 -53.55 38.93 -22.18
N GLU A 378 -53.80 37.63 -22.01
CA GLU A 378 -53.09 36.80 -21.02
C GLU A 378 -51.56 36.75 -21.29
N LEU A 379 -51.13 36.84 -22.55
CA LEU A 379 -49.72 36.93 -22.91
C LEU A 379 -49.13 38.29 -22.54
N ALA A 380 -49.84 39.39 -22.80
CA ALA A 380 -49.41 40.73 -22.43
C ALA A 380 -49.33 40.92 -20.91
N GLU A 381 -50.30 40.39 -20.15
CA GLU A 381 -50.25 40.37 -18.67
C GLU A 381 -49.08 39.54 -18.14
N ALA A 382 -48.72 38.44 -18.81
CA ALA A 382 -47.57 37.62 -18.45
C ALA A 382 -46.23 38.29 -18.77
N ASP A 383 -46.14 39.02 -19.88
CA ASP A 383 -44.96 39.81 -20.25
C ASP A 383 -44.79 41.02 -19.31
N GLU A 384 -45.86 41.75 -18.99
CA GLU A 384 -45.85 42.86 -18.01
C GLU A 384 -45.47 42.37 -16.60
N PHE A 385 -46.01 41.22 -16.15
CA PHE A 385 -45.58 40.58 -14.90
C PHE A 385 -44.09 40.19 -14.91
N ASN A 386 -43.57 39.68 -16.02
CA ASN A 386 -42.14 39.36 -16.13
C ASN A 386 -41.26 40.63 -16.09
N GLU A 387 -41.66 41.73 -16.76
CA GLU A 387 -40.95 43.01 -16.65
C GLU A 387 -40.98 43.56 -15.21
N GLU A 388 -42.11 43.45 -14.50
CA GLU A 388 -42.18 43.80 -13.07
C GLU A 388 -41.23 42.94 -12.21
N GLN A 389 -41.17 41.62 -12.45
CA GLN A 389 -40.26 40.73 -11.71
C GLN A 389 -38.79 40.98 -12.04
N GLU A 390 -38.44 41.26 -13.30
CA GLU A 390 -37.08 41.64 -13.68
C GLU A 390 -36.67 42.94 -12.97
N LEU A 391 -37.51 43.98 -13.01
CA LEU A 391 -37.28 45.26 -12.30
C LEU A 391 -37.14 45.06 -10.79
N ALA A 392 -38.02 44.27 -10.17
CA ALA A 392 -37.95 43.96 -8.73
C ALA A 392 -36.69 43.17 -8.35
N SER A 393 -36.12 42.41 -9.28
CA SER A 393 -34.90 41.62 -9.06
C SER A 393 -33.59 42.39 -9.21
N GLN A 394 -33.57 43.58 -9.84
CA GLN A 394 -32.33 44.28 -10.20
C GLN A 394 -31.47 44.70 -8.99
N ASP A 395 -32.07 44.99 -7.83
CA ASP A 395 -31.35 45.30 -6.59
C ASP A 395 -31.10 44.08 -5.69
N LEU A 396 -31.63 42.89 -6.04
CA LEU A 396 -31.44 41.64 -5.29
C LEU A 396 -30.10 40.97 -5.63
N GLY A 397 -29.00 41.57 -5.17
CA GLY A 397 -27.67 40.95 -5.25
C GLY A 397 -26.47 41.88 -5.04
N ASN A 398 -26.66 43.20 -5.12
CA ASN A 398 -25.59 44.17 -4.84
C ASN A 398 -25.48 44.44 -3.32
N GLU A 399 -24.82 43.54 -2.58
CA GLU A 399 -24.27 43.94 -1.29
C GLU A 399 -23.28 45.10 -1.51
N PRO A 400 -23.36 46.20 -0.73
CA PRO A 400 -22.33 47.22 -0.79
C PRO A 400 -21.01 46.60 -0.32
N LEU A 401 -20.00 46.62 -1.20
CA LEU A 401 -18.61 46.32 -0.86
C LEU A 401 -18.12 47.34 0.19
N ASN A 402 -18.36 47.03 1.46
CA ASN A 402 -17.85 47.82 2.57
C ASN A 402 -16.33 47.68 2.67
N GLN A 403 -15.71 48.80 3.01
CA GLN A 403 -14.27 49.07 2.94
C GLN A 403 -13.44 48.35 4.01
#